data_AF-A0A5E4PI16-F1
#
_entry.id   AF-A0A5E4PI16-F1
#
_cell.length_a   1.000
_cell.length_b   1.000
_cell.length_c   1.000
_cell.angle_alpha   90.00
_cell.angle_beta   90.00
_cell.angle_gamma   90.00
#
_symmetry.space_group_name_H-M   'P 1'
#
loop_
_entity.id
_entity.type
_entity.pdbx_description
1 polymer ?
#
loop_
_entity_poly.entity_id
_entity_poly.type
_entity_poly.pdbx_seq_one_letter_code
_entity_poly.pdbx_strand_id
1 'polypeptide(L)'
;MLEKKYVIVRTYSAGVFAGELESRNGQEIILTNARRLWYWDGASSLSELAMHGVSKPLNCKFPCEVDRIELLQVIEILDVTEKAKKSIKGVPIWTQH
;
A
#
# COMPACT_ATOMS: atom_id res chain seq x y z
N MET A 1 -18.29 14.39 0.92
CA MET A 1 -16.81 14.44 0.86
C MET A 1 -16.39 13.50 -0.26
N LEU A 2 -15.45 13.89 -1.13
CA LEU A 2 -14.93 12.99 -2.16
C LEU A 2 -14.18 11.83 -1.49
N GLU A 3 -14.48 10.60 -1.89
CA GLU A 3 -13.78 9.42 -1.41
C GLU A 3 -12.32 9.45 -1.90
N LYS A 4 -11.36 9.35 -0.97
CA LYS A 4 -9.94 9.30 -1.32
C LYS A 4 -9.63 7.96 -1.99
N LYS A 5 -8.89 8.00 -3.10
CA LYS A 5 -8.50 6.80 -3.84
C LYS A 5 -7.48 6.00 -3.04
N TYR A 6 -7.73 4.71 -2.83
CA TYR A 6 -6.75 3.81 -2.24
C TYR A 6 -5.77 3.33 -3.32
N VAL A 7 -4.47 3.52 -3.08
CA VAL A 7 -3.42 3.25 -4.08
C VAL A 7 -2.26 2.46 -3.47
N ILE A 8 -1.50 1.77 -4.31
CA ILE A 8 -0.17 1.27 -3.98
C ILE A 8 0.86 2.17 -4.63
N VAL A 9 1.87 2.58 -3.86
CA VAL A 9 2.95 3.47 -4.27
C VAL A 9 4.27 2.75 -4.11
N ARG A 10 5.08 2.72 -5.17
CA ARG A 10 6.47 2.29 -5.13
C ARG A 10 7.38 3.51 -5.20
N THR A 11 8.29 3.59 -4.24
CA THR A 11 9.37 4.57 -4.22
C THR A 11 10.64 3.97 -4.83
N TYR A 12 11.58 4.81 -5.24
CA TYR A 12 12.86 4.36 -5.77
C TYR A 12 13.64 3.48 -4.78
N SER A 13 13.67 3.85 -3.50
CA SER A 13 14.49 3.17 -2.47
C SER A 13 13.84 2.98 -1.09
N ALA A 14 12.72 3.64 -0.79
CA ALA A 14 12.06 3.53 0.52
C ALA A 14 11.07 2.36 0.63
N GLY A 15 10.86 1.60 -0.45
CA GLY A 15 9.95 0.47 -0.53
C GLY A 15 8.57 0.83 -1.07
N VAL A 16 7.57 0.02 -0.67
CA VAL A 16 6.21 0.04 -1.20
C VAL A 16 5.20 0.33 -0.08
N PHE A 17 4.19 1.13 -0.38
CA PHE A 17 3.17 1.58 0.56
C PHE A 17 1.79 1.48 -0.07
N ALA A 18 0.77 1.16 0.73
CA ALA A 18 -0.62 1.21 0.32
C ALA A 18 -1.40 2.14 1.23
N GLY A 19 -2.19 3.06 0.69
CA GLY A 19 -2.87 4.08 1.49
C GLY A 19 -3.83 4.92 0.68
N GLU A 20 -4.51 5.84 1.35
CA GLU A 20 -5.42 6.79 0.72
C GLU A 20 -4.63 7.98 0.17
N LEU A 21 -4.78 8.24 -1.13
CA LEU A 21 -4.12 9.33 -1.81
C LEU A 21 -4.70 10.67 -1.36
N GLU A 22 -3.90 11.45 -0.62
CA GLU A 22 -4.28 12.79 -0.18
C GLU A 22 -3.86 13.85 -1.20
N SER A 23 -2.60 13.84 -1.64
CA SER A 23 -2.10 14.79 -2.63
C SER A 23 -0.85 14.27 -3.34
N ARG A 24 -0.53 14.87 -4.49
CA ARG A 24 0.65 14.56 -5.29
C ARG A 24 1.22 15.84 -5.90
N ASN A 25 2.54 15.99 -5.84
CA ASN A 25 3.30 17.00 -6.55
C ASN A 25 4.52 16.36 -7.22
N GLY A 26 4.45 16.12 -8.54
CA GLY A 26 5.52 15.43 -9.26
C GLY A 26 5.76 14.00 -8.75
N GLN A 27 6.93 13.78 -8.15
CA GLN A 27 7.36 12.51 -7.52
C GLN A 27 7.18 12.49 -5.99
N GLU A 28 6.53 13.50 -5.43
CA GLU A 28 6.21 13.58 -4.00
C GLU A 28 4.71 13.32 -3.81
N ILE A 29 4.36 12.50 -2.84
CA ILE A 29 2.97 12.12 -2.57
C ILE A 29 2.72 12.04 -1.06
N ILE A 30 1.53 12.44 -0.65
CA ILE A 30 1.05 12.23 0.72
C ILE A 30 0.00 11.13 0.69
N LEU A 31 0.24 10.08 1.48
CA LEU A 31 -0.75 9.06 1.78
C LEU A 31 -1.23 9.21 3.22
N THR A 32 -2.54 9.06 3.43
CA THR A 32 -3.14 8.90 4.76
C THR A 32 -3.58 7.45 4.97
N ASN A 33 -3.68 7.01 6.23
CA ASN A 33 -4.05 5.63 6.57
C ASN A 33 -3.17 4.62 5.81
N ALA A 34 -1.86 4.89 5.82
CA ALA A 34 -0.90 4.25 4.93
C ALA A 34 -0.20 3.08 5.63
N ARG A 35 -0.06 1.97 4.93
CA ARG A 35 0.60 0.75 5.40
C ARG A 35 1.80 0.44 4.52
N ARG A 36 2.93 0.10 5.14
CA ARG A 36 4.10 -0.40 4.39
C ARG A 36 3.88 -1.85 3.96
N LEU A 37 4.20 -2.19 2.71
CA LEU A 37 4.16 -3.55 2.21
C LEU A 37 5.58 -4.14 2.23
N TRP A 38 6.09 -4.47 3.43
CA TRP A 38 7.50 -4.88 3.61
C TRP A 38 7.83 -6.20 2.89
N TYR A 39 6.92 -7.17 2.98
CA TYR A 39 6.99 -8.44 2.25
C TYR A 39 5.57 -8.95 2.01
N TRP A 40 5.29 -9.43 0.81
CA TRP A 40 4.01 -10.04 0.45
C TRP A 40 4.24 -11.44 -0.14
N ASP A 41 3.21 -12.28 -0.04
CA ASP A 41 3.15 -13.61 -0.65
C ASP A 41 1.74 -13.82 -1.24
N GLY A 42 1.65 -14.64 -2.27
CA GLY A 42 0.38 -14.95 -2.93
C GLY A 42 -0.10 -13.89 -3.92
N ALA A 43 0.80 -13.03 -4.41
CA ALA A 43 0.64 -12.19 -5.60
C ALA A 43 1.97 -12.11 -6.37
N SER A 44 1.94 -12.24 -7.69
CA SER A 44 3.11 -12.29 -8.57
C SER A 44 3.86 -10.96 -8.68
N SER A 45 3.14 -9.84 -8.53
CA SER A 45 3.66 -8.49 -8.72
C SER A 45 2.78 -7.48 -7.98
N LEU A 46 3.24 -6.23 -7.90
CA LEU A 46 2.41 -5.14 -7.39
C LEU A 46 1.15 -4.93 -8.24
N SER A 47 1.23 -5.15 -9.56
CA SER A 47 0.08 -5.07 -10.46
C SER A 47 -1.01 -6.08 -10.10
N GLU A 48 -0.63 -7.35 -9.85
CA GLU A 48 -1.61 -8.35 -9.42
C GLU A 48 -2.12 -8.07 -8.00
N LEU A 49 -1.23 -7.65 -7.09
CA LEU A 49 -1.59 -7.26 -5.73
C LEU A 49 -2.61 -6.12 -5.73
N ALA A 50 -2.47 -5.13 -6.61
CA ALA A 50 -3.40 -4.02 -6.76
C ALA A 50 -4.79 -4.45 -7.29
N MET A 51 -4.84 -5.52 -8.09
CA MET A 51 -6.09 -6.02 -8.67
C MET A 51 -6.81 -7.04 -7.78
N HIS A 52 -6.06 -7.88 -7.07
CA HIS A 52 -6.61 -9.05 -6.38
C HIS A 52 -6.26 -9.14 -4.89
N GLY A 53 -5.28 -8.37 -4.43
CA GLY A 53 -4.72 -8.48 -3.08
C GLY A 53 -3.76 -9.66 -2.97
N VAL A 54 -3.59 -10.17 -1.75
CA VAL A 54 -2.75 -11.33 -1.46
C VAL A 54 -3.61 -12.57 -1.21
N SER A 55 -3.18 -13.72 -1.72
CA SER A 55 -3.81 -15.02 -1.44
C SER A 55 -3.27 -15.72 -0.19
N LYS A 56 -2.12 -15.26 0.36
CA LYS A 56 -1.48 -15.84 1.55
C LYS A 56 -1.21 -14.77 2.62
N PRO A 57 -2.28 -14.19 3.22
CA PRO A 57 -2.15 -13.05 4.13
C PRO A 57 -1.30 -13.35 5.36
N LEU A 58 -1.30 -14.59 5.87
CA LEU A 58 -0.53 -14.98 7.06
C LEU A 58 0.99 -15.01 6.86
N ASN A 59 1.44 -15.09 5.60
CA ASN A 59 2.88 -15.06 5.26
C ASN A 59 3.39 -13.63 5.05
N CYS A 60 2.49 -12.66 4.89
CA CYS A 60 2.82 -11.27 4.60
C CYS A 60 3.34 -10.55 5.86
N LYS A 61 4.20 -9.56 5.67
CA LYS A 61 4.75 -8.72 6.76
C LYS A 61 4.31 -7.29 6.57
N PHE A 62 3.07 -6.96 6.93
CA PHE A 62 2.60 -5.59 6.85
C PHE A 62 2.47 -5.02 8.28
N PRO A 63 3.26 -4.01 8.69
CA PRO A 63 3.14 -3.40 10.02
C PRO A 63 1.84 -2.61 10.16
N CYS A 64 1.61 -1.97 11.31
CA CYS A 64 0.46 -1.10 11.51
C CYS A 64 0.40 0.04 10.46
N GLU A 65 -0.80 0.60 10.28
CA GLU A 65 -0.98 1.81 9.50
C GLU A 65 -0.36 3.02 10.23
N VAL A 66 0.20 3.94 9.46
CA VAL A 66 0.53 5.29 9.93
C VAL A 66 -0.54 6.26 9.44
N ASP A 67 -0.89 7.23 10.28
CA ASP A 67 -1.96 8.18 9.96
C ASP A 67 -1.64 9.00 8.70
N ARG A 68 -0.38 9.39 8.54
CA ARG A 68 0.14 10.15 7.40
C ARG A 68 1.58 9.75 7.08
N ILE A 69 1.90 9.64 5.80
CA ILE A 69 3.27 9.54 5.31
C ILE A 69 3.47 10.39 4.07
N GLU A 70 4.64 11.01 4.00
CA GLU A 70 5.11 11.74 2.83
C GLU A 70 6.20 10.92 2.16
N LEU A 71 5.97 10.55 0.91
CA LEU A 71 6.87 9.70 0.13
C LEU A 71 7.49 10.52 -0.99
N LEU A 72 8.81 10.48 -1.07
CA LEU A 72 9.61 11.14 -2.09
C LEU A 72 10.08 10.11 -3.12
N GLN A 73 10.41 10.58 -4.33
CA GLN A 73 10.93 9.74 -5.42
C GLN A 73 9.98 8.56 -5.74
N VAL A 74 8.69 8.86 -5.87
CA VAL A 74 7.68 7.90 -6.34
C VAL A 74 7.89 7.61 -7.82
N ILE A 75 8.00 6.33 -8.16
CA ILE A 75 8.26 5.86 -9.53
C ILE A 75 7.09 5.05 -10.12
N GLU A 76 6.14 4.61 -9.30
CA GLU A 76 4.95 3.87 -9.73
C GLU A 76 3.81 4.11 -8.74
N ILE A 77 2.60 4.33 -9.25
CA ILE A 77 1.35 4.43 -8.48
C ILE A 77 0.33 3.54 -9.18
N LEU A 78 -0.25 2.60 -8.44
CA LEU A 78 -1.25 1.66 -8.92
C LEU A 78 -2.59 1.92 -8.23
N ASP A 79 -3.63 1.97 -9.03
CA ASP A 79 -5.00 1.97 -8.54
C ASP A 79 -5.33 0.61 -7.95
N VAL A 80 -6.00 0.61 -6.79
CA VAL A 80 -6.33 -0.62 -6.07
C VAL A 80 -7.82 -0.86 -6.17
N THR A 81 -8.21 -2.09 -6.54
CA THR A 81 -9.62 -2.48 -6.54
C THR A 81 -10.15 -2.60 -5.11
N GLU A 82 -11.46 -2.48 -4.91
CA GLU A 82 -12.06 -2.66 -3.58
C GLU A 82 -11.79 -4.07 -3.01
N LYS A 83 -11.68 -5.10 -3.86
CA LYS A 83 -11.27 -6.44 -3.46
C LYS A 83 -9.85 -6.43 -2.88
N ALA A 84 -8.90 -5.84 -3.60
CA ALA A 84 -7.51 -5.78 -3.18
C ALA A 84 -7.33 -4.92 -1.92
N LYS A 85 -8.03 -3.77 -1.82
CA LYS A 85 -8.05 -2.91 -0.62
C LYS A 85 -8.47 -3.70 0.62
N LYS A 86 -9.58 -4.45 0.53
CA LYS A 86 -10.04 -5.33 1.63
C LYS A 86 -9.02 -6.40 1.99
N SER A 87 -8.40 -7.04 0.98
CA SER A 87 -7.35 -8.04 1.20
C SER A 87 -6.12 -7.46 1.90
N ILE A 88 -5.61 -6.31 1.46
CA ILE A 88 -4.43 -5.64 2.04
C ILE A 88 -4.71 -5.20 3.48
N LYS A 89 -5.88 -4.59 3.74
CA LYS A 89 -6.30 -4.21 5.10
C LYS A 89 -6.52 -5.41 6.01
N GLY A 90 -6.95 -6.55 5.44
CA GLY A 90 -7.18 -7.80 6.16
C GLY A 90 -5.91 -8.58 6.53
N VAL A 91 -4.73 -8.22 6.00
CA VAL A 91 -3.48 -8.86 6.42
C VAL A 91 -3.23 -8.56 7.91
N PRO A 92 -3.00 -9.57 8.78
CA PRO A 92 -2.72 -9.33 10.19
C PRO A 92 -1.56 -8.36 10.40
N ILE A 93 -1.61 -7.59 11.49
CA ILE A 93 -0.51 -6.69 11.83
C ILE A 93 0.72 -7.53 12.13
N TRP A 94 1.76 -7.36 11.31
CA TRP A 94 3.06 -7.95 11.58
C TRP A 94 3.81 -7.04 12.56
N THR A 95 4.16 -7.60 13.72
CA THR A 95 4.83 -6.89 14.80
C THR A 95 5.95 -7.75 15.41
N GLN A 96 6.90 -7.10 16.07
CA GLN A 96 7.96 -7.71 16.88
C GLN A 96 7.99 -7.16 18.32
N HIS A 97 6.99 -6.34 18.69
CA HIS A 97 6.78 -5.85 20.05
C HIS A 97 5.70 -6.65 20.76
#